data_AF-A7T9M3-F1
#
_entry.id   AF-A7T9M3-F1
#
_cell.length_a   1.000
_cell.length_b   1.000
_cell.length_c   1.000
_cell.angle_alpha   90.00
_cell.angle_beta   90.00
_cell.angle_gamma   90.00
#
_symmetry.space_group_name_H-M   'P 1'
#
loop_
_entity.id
_entity.type
_entity.pdbx_description
1 polymer ?
#
loop_
_entity_poly.entity_id
_entity_poly.type
_entity_poly.pdbx_seq_one_letter_code
_entity_poly.pdbx_strand_id
1 'polypeptide(L)' 'RFRYPCEGPSHGGLPGQFSTSKSKSYPSVQVNNYQGPCRIVVTLVTKDEPYMLHAHSLTGKNANEEGVVTVQVGP' A
#
# COMPACT_ATOMS: atom_id res chain seq x y z
N ARG A 1 -10.98 -3.01 6.88
CA ARG A 1 -11.32 -2.12 8.03
C ARG A 1 -10.05 -1.37 8.41
N PHE A 2 -10.14 -0.05 8.61
CA PHE A 2 -9.06 0.74 9.19
C PHE A 2 -8.92 0.48 10.70
N ARG A 3 -7.72 0.73 11.23
CA ARG A 3 -7.33 0.37 12.60
C ARG A 3 -6.72 1.56 13.31
N TYR A 4 -7.00 1.67 14.60
CA TYR A 4 -6.34 2.63 15.48
C TYR A 4 -4.99 2.10 15.98
N PRO A 5 -4.05 2.98 16.32
CA PRO A 5 -2.75 2.58 16.88
C PRO A 5 -2.86 1.72 18.15
N CYS A 6 -3.88 1.96 18.99
CA CYS A 6 -4.09 1.21 20.23
C CYS A 6 -4.50 -0.26 20.02
N GLU A 7 -4.92 -0.64 18.81
CA GLU A 7 -5.29 -2.04 18.52
C GLU A 7 -4.03 -2.92 18.31
N GLY A 8 -2.88 -2.33 18.00
CA GLY A 8 -1.63 -3.05 17.73
C GLY A 8 -1.39 -3.37 16.25
N PRO A 9 -0.16 -3.81 15.91
CA PRO A 9 0.38 -3.73 14.54
C PRO A 9 -0.05 -4.83 13.57
N SER A 10 -0.56 -5.97 14.04
CA SER A 10 -0.75 -7.17 13.20
C SER A 10 -2.23 -7.51 13.01
N HIS A 11 -2.91 -6.78 12.12
CA HIS A 11 -4.31 -7.03 11.73
C HIS A 11 -4.47 -7.58 10.30
N GLY A 12 -3.35 -7.92 9.65
CA GLY A 12 -3.30 -8.34 8.25
C GLY A 12 -3.26 -7.16 7.28
N GLY A 13 -2.75 -7.41 6.07
CA GLY A 13 -2.64 -6.42 5.00
C GLY A 13 -3.95 -6.22 4.23
N LEU A 14 -4.00 -5.14 3.42
CA LEU A 14 -5.10 -4.87 2.51
C LEU A 14 -5.21 -6.01 1.47
N PRO A 15 -6.33 -6.76 1.41
CA PRO A 15 -6.49 -7.81 0.42
C PRO A 15 -6.71 -7.24 -0.99
N GLY A 16 -6.30 -7.99 -2.00
CA GLY A 16 -6.60 -7.70 -3.40
C GLY A 16 -8.06 -7.99 -3.74
N GLN A 17 -8.55 -7.40 -4.83
CA GLN A 17 -9.94 -7.54 -5.30
C GLN A 17 -10.37 -8.99 -5.52
N PHE A 18 -9.45 -9.85 -5.95
CA PHE A 18 -9.71 -11.27 -6.23
C PHE A 18 -9.30 -12.20 -5.08
N SER A 19 -9.06 -11.65 -3.89
CA SER A 19 -8.65 -12.45 -2.73
C SER A 19 -9.80 -13.30 -2.22
N THR A 20 -9.56 -14.59 -2.00
CA THR A 20 -10.50 -15.55 -1.42
C THR A 20 -9.94 -16.14 -0.13
N SER A 21 -10.75 -16.90 0.61
CA SER A 21 -10.29 -17.61 1.81
C SER A 21 -9.22 -18.67 1.52
N LYS A 22 -9.29 -19.30 0.33
CA LYS A 22 -8.35 -20.35 -0.11
C LYS A 22 -7.11 -19.79 -0.80
N SER A 23 -7.24 -18.66 -1.50
CA SER A 23 -6.16 -18.01 -2.23
C SER A 23 -6.14 -16.52 -1.93
N LYS A 24 -5.17 -16.09 -1.12
CA LYS A 24 -4.99 -14.69 -0.76
C LYS A 24 -4.26 -13.95 -1.88
N SER A 25 -4.81 -12.83 -2.32
CA SER A 25 -4.14 -11.90 -3.22
C SER A 25 -3.99 -10.53 -2.54
N TYR A 26 -3.12 -9.69 -3.09
CA TYR A 26 -2.82 -8.36 -2.58
C TYR A 26 -2.84 -7.35 -3.75
N PRO A 27 -3.00 -6.04 -3.47
CA PRO A 27 -2.82 -5.01 -4.48
C PRO A 27 -1.42 -5.12 -5.10
N SER A 28 -1.39 -5.24 -6.42
CA SER A 28 -0.16 -5.39 -7.20
C SER A 28 -0.17 -4.37 -8.33
N VAL A 29 0.99 -3.81 -8.62
CA VAL A 29 1.22 -2.90 -9.75
C VAL A 29 2.42 -3.37 -10.54
N GLN A 30 2.45 -3.08 -11.84
CA GLN A 30 3.52 -3.46 -12.74
C GLN A 30 3.90 -2.27 -13.63
N VAL A 31 5.20 -2.02 -13.76
CA VAL A 31 5.72 -1.05 -14.73
C VAL A 31 5.91 -1.77 -16.06
N ASN A 32 5.12 -1.39 -17.06
CA ASN A 32 5.18 -1.99 -18.40
C ASN A 32 6.22 -1.27 -19.27
N ASN A 33 6.89 -2.02 -20.16
CA ASN A 33 7.87 -1.49 -21.12
C ASN A 33 9.06 -0.74 -20.49
N TYR A 34 9.45 -1.09 -19.27
CA TYR A 34 10.61 -0.53 -18.59
C TYR A 34 11.51 -1.66 -18.07
N GLN A 35 12.82 -1.55 -18.30
CA GLN A 35 13.81 -2.51 -17.82
C GLN A 35 14.93 -1.75 -17.12
N GLY A 36 14.96 -1.86 -15.78
CA GLY A 36 15.95 -1.21 -14.93
C GLY A 36 15.45 -1.11 -13.49
N PRO A 37 16.29 -0.64 -12.55
CA PRO A 37 15.87 -0.34 -11.19
C PRO A 37 14.82 0.78 -11.15
N CYS A 38 13.70 0.52 -10.50
CA CYS A 38 12.58 1.43 -10.32
C CYS A 38 12.24 1.55 -8.83
N ARG A 39 11.68 2.68 -8.43
CA ARG A 39 11.16 2.92 -7.08
C ARG A 39 9.67 3.24 -7.16
N ILE A 40 8.85 2.43 -6.53
CA ILE A 40 7.41 2.63 -6.39
C ILE A 40 7.13 3.24 -5.01
N VAL A 41 6.35 4.33 -4.99
CA VAL A 41 5.92 5.03 -3.78
C VAL A 41 4.40 5.01 -3.72
N VAL A 42 3.84 4.68 -2.55
CA VAL A 42 2.40 4.56 -2.33
C VAL A 42 1.99 5.38 -1.11
N THR A 43 0.93 6.17 -1.25
CA THR A 43 0.34 7.00 -0.19
C THR A 43 -1.20 6.91 -0.24
N LEU A 44 -1.87 7.31 0.84
CA LEU A 44 -3.33 7.44 0.87
C LEU A 44 -3.76 8.84 0.45
N VAL A 45 -4.80 8.91 -0.38
CA VAL A 45 -5.40 10.16 -0.87
C VAL A 45 -6.90 10.21 -0.61
N THR A 46 -7.48 11.41 -0.68
CA THR A 46 -8.94 11.60 -0.67
C THR A 46 -9.57 11.01 -1.92
N LYS A 47 -10.84 10.59 -1.80
CA LYS A 47 -11.59 9.95 -2.88
C LYS A 47 -11.97 10.92 -4.01
N ASP A 48 -12.35 12.14 -3.64
CA ASP A 48 -12.94 13.12 -4.56
C ASP A 48 -11.88 14.16 -4.98
N GLU A 49 -12.05 14.74 -6.16
CA GLU A 49 -11.16 15.77 -6.69
C GLU A 49 -11.35 17.12 -5.96
N PRO A 50 -10.27 17.86 -5.66
CA PRO A 50 -8.87 17.51 -5.91
C PRO A 50 -8.35 16.43 -4.95
N TYR A 51 -7.56 15.48 -5.47
CA TYR A 51 -6.99 14.41 -4.67
C TYR A 51 -5.91 14.94 -3.72
N MET A 52 -6.23 15.03 -2.44
CA MET A 52 -5.35 15.52 -1.38
C MET A 52 -4.81 14.37 -0.54
N LEU A 53 -3.72 14.60 0.20
CA LEU A 53 -3.22 13.62 1.17
C LEU A 53 -4.28 13.29 2.21
N HIS A 54 -4.50 12.01 2.47
CA HIS A 54 -5.46 11.57 3.47
C HIS A 54 -4.88 11.71 4.89
N ALA A 55 -5.72 12.02 5.87
CA ALA A 55 -5.33 12.06 7.29
C ALA A 55 -4.94 10.70 7.89
N HIS A 56 -5.06 9.60 7.12
CA HIS A 56 -4.69 8.26 7.55
C HIS A 56 -3.34 7.92 6.94
N SER A 57 -2.55 7.13 7.66
CA SER A 57 -1.21 6.68 7.24
C SER A 57 -1.22 5.21 6.88
N LEU A 58 -0.43 4.81 5.86
CA LEU A 58 -0.13 3.40 5.65
C LEU A 58 0.80 2.90 6.75
N THR A 59 0.58 1.68 7.21
CA THR A 59 1.43 1.02 8.20
C THR A 59 1.79 -0.38 7.71
N GLY A 60 2.85 -0.96 8.29
CA GLY A 60 3.30 -2.31 7.96
C GLY A 60 4.62 -2.32 7.19
N LYS A 61 4.81 -3.34 6.36
CA LYS A 61 6.09 -3.58 5.68
C LYS A 61 6.44 -2.42 4.73
N ASN A 62 7.66 -1.89 4.87
CA ASN A 62 8.21 -0.79 4.05
C ASN A 62 7.48 0.56 4.18
N ALA A 63 6.59 0.73 5.17
CA ALA A 63 6.01 2.02 5.51
C ALA A 63 6.98 2.82 6.40
N ASN A 64 7.16 4.11 6.11
CA ASN A 64 7.90 5.04 6.97
C ASN A 64 6.97 5.70 8.02
N GLU A 65 7.53 6.56 8.87
CA GLU A 65 6.80 7.29 9.92
C GLU A 65 5.76 8.27 9.35
N GLU A 66 5.92 8.71 8.11
CA GLU A 66 4.98 9.61 7.42
C GLU A 66 3.80 8.85 6.78
N GLY A 67 3.77 7.52 6.86
CA GLY A 67 2.71 6.71 6.26
C GLY A 67 2.87 6.46 4.76
N VAL A 68 4.10 6.60 4.25
CA VAL A 68 4.48 6.38 2.86
C VAL A 68 5.14 5.01 2.71
N VAL A 69 4.65 4.19 1.78
CA VAL A 69 5.27 2.90 1.46
C VAL A 69 6.19 3.06 0.26
N THR A 70 7.45 2.63 0.39
CA THR A 70 8.44 2.70 -0.70
C THR A 70 9.00 1.31 -1.00
N VAL A 71 9.00 0.91 -2.27
CA VAL A 71 9.52 -0.39 -2.72
C VAL A 71 10.43 -0.19 -3.92
N GLN A 72 11.61 -0.82 -3.90
CA GLN A 72 12.49 -0.92 -5.06
C GLN A 72 12.13 -2.17 -5.88
N VAL A 73 12.05 -2.03 -7.19
CA VAL A 73 11.63 -3.08 -8.13
C VAL A 73 12.50 -2.99 -9.36
N GLY A 74 13.09 -4.11 -9.78
CA GLY A 74 14.08 -4.16 -10.85
C GLY A 74 14.98 -5.39 -10.67
N PRO A 75 15.89 -5.66 -11.61
CA PRO A 75 16.86 -6.74 -11.50
C PRO A 75 17.81 -6.56 -10.31
#